data_AF-A0A1M8A9D0-F1
#
_entry.id   AF-A0A1M8A9D0-F1
#
_cell.length_a   1.000
_cell.length_b   1.000
_cell.length_c   1.000
_cell.angle_alpha   90.00
_cell.angle_beta   90.00
_cell.angle_gamma   90.00
#
_symmetry.space_group_name_H-M   'P 1'
#
loop_
_entity.id
_entity.type
_entity.pdbx_description
1 polymer ?
#
loop_
_entity_poly.entity_id
_entity_poly.type
_entity_poly.pdbx_seq_one_letter_code
_entity_poly.pdbx_strand_id
1 'polypeptide(L)'
;MCKHILNAQVAIRAPCCRKFFDCPECHSETQDHPLAKTTELAFLCKKCRRAFRKDMAQYEQADEFCPHCDNHYVIEAKTPQLMLSVEGEDGRVDPSIMRDDRAPLPPPKSEDGSKIDHGGYQAAALAFQKKVAQGQAGQSSTNTSSVPPLMDFQDEDLDWD
;
A
#
# COMPACT_ATOMS: atom_id res chain seq x y z
N MET A 1 17.16 3.79 12.45
CA MET A 1 16.61 4.68 11.41
C MET A 1 15.35 4.00 10.91
N CYS A 2 14.18 4.64 11.04
CA CYS A 2 12.91 4.07 10.58
C CYS A 2 12.92 3.99 9.03
N LYS A 3 12.35 2.92 8.48
CA LYS A 3 12.13 2.78 7.04
C LYS A 3 10.94 3.63 6.57
N HIS A 4 9.96 3.84 7.44
CA HIS A 4 8.70 4.51 7.15
C HIS A 4 8.78 6.04 7.24
N ILE A 5 9.54 6.58 8.20
CA ILE A 5 9.71 8.02 8.43
C ILE A 5 11.21 8.33 8.47
N LEU A 6 11.71 8.94 7.39
CA LEU A 6 13.14 9.19 7.21
C LEU A 6 13.69 10.27 8.16
N ASN A 7 12.83 11.23 8.54
CA ASN A 7 13.19 12.38 9.37
C ASN A 7 12.78 12.25 10.85
N ALA A 8 12.52 11.03 11.33
CA ALA A 8 12.12 10.80 12.72
C ALA A 8 13.23 11.20 13.71
N GLN A 9 12.98 12.25 14.52
CA GLN A 9 13.96 12.83 15.44
C GLN A 9 13.90 12.29 16.87
N VAL A 10 12.80 11.67 17.24
CA VAL A 10 12.56 11.05 18.55
C VAL A 10 12.22 9.57 18.36
N ALA A 11 12.49 8.76 19.38
CA ALA A 11 11.96 7.42 19.51
C ALA A 11 10.94 7.39 20.65
N ILE A 12 9.79 6.79 20.41
CA ILE A 12 8.67 6.71 21.34
C ILE A 12 8.73 5.37 22.06
N ARG A 13 8.56 5.37 23.38
CA ARG A 13 8.44 4.13 24.15
C ARG A 13 7.04 3.55 23.97
N ALA A 14 6.95 2.35 23.42
CA ALA A 14 5.69 1.62 23.35
C ALA A 14 5.32 1.12 24.76
N PRO A 15 4.12 1.44 25.28
CA PRO A 15 3.71 1.02 26.64
C PRO A 15 3.49 -0.50 26.74
N CYS A 16 3.15 -1.17 25.64
CA CYS A 16 2.90 -2.61 25.59
C CYS A 16 4.16 -3.45 25.84
N CYS A 17 5.25 -3.21 25.12
CA CYS A 17 6.49 -4.01 25.24
C CYS A 17 7.69 -3.24 25.78
N ARG A 18 7.48 -2.00 26.25
CA ARG A 18 8.46 -1.15 26.96
C ARG A 18 9.73 -0.84 26.18
N LYS A 19 9.74 -1.12 24.87
CA LYS A 19 10.83 -0.85 23.92
C LYS A 19 10.61 0.50 23.23
N PHE A 20 11.68 1.06 22.68
CA PHE A 20 11.63 2.30 21.91
C PHE A 20 11.53 2.01 20.42
N PHE A 21 10.61 2.68 19.75
CA PHE A 21 10.40 2.59 18.31
C PHE A 21 10.27 4.00 17.72
N ASP A 22 10.70 4.15 16.47
CA ASP A 22 10.67 5.45 15.79
C ASP A 22 9.27 5.79 15.23
N CYS A 23 8.47 4.77 14.94
CA CYS A 23 7.22 4.87 14.18
C CYS A 23 6.32 3.66 14.56
N PRO A 24 4.98 3.79 14.50
CA PRO A 24 4.06 2.71 14.89
C PRO A 24 4.18 1.48 13.97
N GLU A 25 4.49 1.68 12.70
CA GLU A 25 4.71 0.60 11.73
C GLU A 25 5.93 -0.26 12.09
N CYS A 26 7.01 0.34 12.60
CA CYS A 26 8.15 -0.43 13.11
C CYS A 26 7.81 -1.23 14.38
N HIS A 27 6.81 -0.82 15.16
CA HIS A 27 6.33 -1.63 16.27
C HIS A 27 5.56 -2.85 15.74
N SER A 28 4.65 -2.68 14.78
CA SER A 28 3.89 -3.80 14.19
C SER A 28 4.75 -4.80 13.42
N GLU A 29 5.85 -4.36 12.79
CA GLU A 29 6.78 -5.28 12.12
C GLU A 29 7.59 -6.14 13.09
N THR A 30 7.84 -5.63 14.30
CA THR A 30 8.73 -6.29 15.27
C THR A 30 8.00 -7.01 16.38
N GLN A 31 6.70 -6.77 16.53
CA GLN A 31 5.88 -7.26 17.64
C GLN A 31 4.52 -7.75 17.15
N ASP A 32 4.08 -8.90 17.66
CA ASP A 32 2.84 -9.57 17.23
C ASP A 32 1.57 -9.07 17.97
N HIS A 33 1.57 -7.86 18.50
CA HIS A 33 0.45 -7.33 19.29
C HIS A 33 0.12 -5.87 18.94
N PRO A 34 -1.14 -5.44 19.11
CA PRO A 34 -1.54 -4.06 18.85
C PRO A 34 -0.92 -3.09 19.88
N LEU A 35 -0.62 -1.87 19.43
CA LEU A 35 -0.06 -0.82 20.28
C LEU A 35 -1.10 -0.33 21.30
N ALA A 36 -0.76 -0.41 22.59
CA ALA A 36 -1.62 0.12 23.64
C ALA A 36 -1.60 1.65 23.66
N LYS A 37 -2.77 2.27 23.85
CA LYS A 37 -2.94 3.73 23.90
C LYS A 37 -2.77 4.21 25.34
N THR A 38 -1.89 5.18 25.56
CA THR A 38 -1.70 5.84 26.86
C THR A 38 -1.67 7.36 26.68
N THR A 39 -2.09 8.09 27.71
CA THR A 39 -2.07 9.56 27.74
C THR A 39 -0.67 10.11 28.00
N GLU A 40 0.13 9.41 28.79
CA GLU A 40 1.53 9.75 29.05
C GLU A 40 2.42 9.02 28.05
N LEU A 41 3.27 9.76 27.34
CA LEU A 41 4.25 9.20 26.42
C LEU A 41 5.67 9.52 26.88
N ALA A 42 6.55 8.53 26.78
CA ALA A 42 7.98 8.70 27.02
C ALA A 42 8.71 8.74 25.69
N PHE A 43 9.46 9.81 25.47
CA PHE A 43 10.22 10.08 24.26
C PHE A 43 11.72 10.00 24.55
N LEU A 44 12.50 9.57 23.56
CA LEU A 44 13.95 9.60 23.56
C LEU A 44 14.43 10.47 22.41
N CYS A 45 15.04 11.61 22.71
CA CYS A 45 15.56 12.50 21.67
C CYS A 45 16.83 11.93 21.04
N LYS A 46 16.91 11.87 19.71
CA LYS A 46 18.11 11.34 19.03
C LYS A 46 19.30 12.30 19.03
N LYS A 47 19.06 13.61 19.16
CA LYS A 47 20.14 14.61 19.26
C LYS A 47 20.87 14.54 20.61
N CYS A 48 20.13 14.62 21.72
CA CYS A 48 20.73 14.65 23.07
C CYS A 48 20.73 13.29 23.79
N ARG A 49 20.05 12.27 23.24
CA ARG A 49 19.91 10.91 23.80
C ARG A 49 19.33 10.85 25.21
N ARG A 50 18.67 11.92 25.66
CA ARG A 50 17.97 11.99 26.94
C ARG A 50 16.51 11.60 26.77
N ALA A 51 16.02 10.81 27.72
CA ALA A 51 14.62 10.42 27.79
C ALA A 51 13.83 11.47 28.56
N PHE A 52 12.66 11.85 28.05
CA PHE A 52 11.74 12.76 28.70
C PHE A 52 10.31 12.22 28.59
N ARG A 53 9.41 12.72 29.43
CA ARG A 53 8.00 12.33 29.46
C ARG A 53 7.16 13.54 29.17
N LYS A 54 6.11 13.33 28.38
CA LYS A 54 5.14 14.36 28.07
C LYS A 54 3.73 13.77 28.07
N ASP A 55 2.81 14.53 28.64
CA ASP A 55 1.40 14.16 28.71
C ASP A 55 0.69 14.72 27.49
N MET A 56 0.07 13.84 26.70
CA MET A 56 -0.63 14.21 25.47
C MET A 56 -1.97 14.89 25.73
N ALA A 57 -2.44 14.90 26.99
CA ALA A 57 -3.67 15.58 27.40
C ALA A 57 -3.51 17.12 27.50
N GLN A 58 -2.29 17.59 27.77
CA GLN A 58 -1.95 19.01 27.88
C GLN A 58 -0.80 19.29 26.92
N TYR A 59 -1.15 19.47 25.65
CA TYR A 59 -0.20 19.72 24.58
C TYR A 59 -0.22 21.21 24.20
N GLU A 60 0.86 21.92 24.51
CA GLU A 60 1.06 23.33 24.14
C GLU A 60 2.20 23.48 23.11
N GLN A 61 2.28 24.63 22.44
CA GLN A 61 3.34 24.89 21.43
C GLN A 61 4.76 24.83 22.02
N ALA A 62 4.93 25.13 23.31
CA ALA A 62 6.21 24.98 24.00
C ALA A 62 6.70 23.52 24.04
N ASP A 63 5.77 22.56 23.92
CA ASP A 63 6.07 21.13 24.03
C ASP A 63 6.54 20.51 22.73
N GLU A 64 6.52 21.24 21.61
CA GLU A 64 7.04 20.79 20.32
C GLU A 64 8.57 20.60 20.33
N PHE A 65 9.23 21.10 21.38
CA PHE A 65 10.67 21.08 21.55
C PHE A 65 11.12 20.12 22.66
N CYS A 66 12.29 19.54 22.48
CA CYS A 66 12.90 18.72 23.53
C CYS A 66 13.42 19.62 24.68
N PRO A 67 13.06 19.35 25.95
CA PRO A 67 13.45 20.19 27.11
C PRO A 67 14.94 20.18 27.44
N HIS A 68 15.75 19.41 26.70
CA HIS A 68 17.18 19.26 26.94
C HIS A 68 18.07 19.86 25.87
N CYS A 69 17.56 20.09 24.66
CA CYS A 69 18.38 20.54 23.53
C CYS A 69 17.61 21.38 22.51
N ASP A 70 16.39 21.81 22.85
CA ASP A 70 15.49 22.63 22.03
C ASP A 70 15.29 22.09 20.61
N ASN A 71 15.38 20.76 20.48
CA ASN A 71 15.18 20.12 19.21
C ASN A 71 13.69 20.00 18.92
N HIS A 72 13.24 20.65 17.83
CA HIS A 72 11.88 20.54 17.33
C HIS A 72 11.62 19.12 16.81
N TYR A 73 10.75 18.36 17.47
CA TYR A 73 10.53 16.95 17.12
C TYR A 73 9.20 16.70 16.40
N VAL A 74 8.31 17.69 16.37
CA VAL A 74 7.04 17.63 15.63
C VAL A 74 7.22 18.26 14.26
N ILE A 75 7.75 17.47 13.33
CA ILE A 75 8.03 17.91 11.96
C ILE A 75 7.21 17.07 10.98
N GLU A 76 6.83 17.66 9.86
CA GLU A 76 6.17 16.96 8.75
C GLU A 76 6.92 15.69 8.36
N ALA A 77 6.23 14.55 8.38
CA ALA A 77 6.83 13.25 8.12
C ALA A 77 7.23 13.11 6.65
N LYS A 78 8.51 12.83 6.38
CA LYS A 78 9.02 12.49 5.05
C LYS A 78 8.90 10.98 4.84
N THR A 79 7.91 10.58 4.07
CA THR A 79 7.75 9.19 3.61
C THR A 79 8.59 8.96 2.35
N PRO A 80 9.14 7.75 2.16
CA PRO A 80 9.84 7.41 0.92
C PRO A 80 8.83 7.41 -0.23
N GLN A 81 8.99 8.32 -1.18
CA GLN A 81 8.18 8.30 -2.40
C GLN A 81 8.83 7.34 -3.41
N LEU A 82 8.05 6.40 -3.91
CA LEU A 82 8.47 5.48 -4.97
C LEU A 82 8.52 6.27 -6.29
N MET A 83 9.68 6.85 -6.61
CA MET A 83 9.88 7.51 -7.90
C MET A 83 10.29 6.46 -8.92
N LEU A 84 9.40 6.14 -9.87
CA LEU A 84 9.73 5.29 -11.01
C LEU A 84 10.52 6.13 -12.02
N SER A 85 11.84 6.00 -12.02
CA SER A 85 12.69 6.61 -13.05
C SER A 85 12.55 5.81 -14.34
N VAL A 86 12.14 6.47 -15.43
CA VAL A 86 12.19 5.89 -16.77
C VAL A 86 13.63 6.06 -17.26
N GLU A 87 14.42 4.99 -17.18
CA GLU A 87 15.78 4.90 -17.73
C GLU A 87 15.71 4.76 -19.26
N GLY A 88 15.28 5.81 -19.96
CA GLY A 88 15.34 5.90 -21.42
C GLY A 88 16.52 6.78 -21.81
N GLU A 89 17.63 6.17 -22.22
CA GLU A 89 18.86 6.87 -22.62
C GLU A 89 18.63 7.76 -23.84
N ASP A 90 17.87 7.28 -24.84
CA ASP A 90 17.68 7.99 -26.10
C ASP A 90 16.43 7.56 -26.89
N GLY A 91 15.55 8.51 -27.23
CA GLY A 91 14.29 8.21 -27.95
C GLY A 91 14.42 7.83 -29.42
N ARG A 92 15.64 7.86 -29.95
CA ARG A 92 15.94 7.33 -31.30
C ARG A 92 16.21 5.83 -31.28
N VAL A 93 16.71 5.31 -30.16
CA VAL A 93 17.11 3.91 -30.01
C VAL A 93 15.95 3.10 -29.44
N ASP A 94 15.19 3.69 -28.51
CA ASP A 94 14.06 3.03 -27.87
C ASP A 94 12.71 3.52 -28.43
N PRO A 95 12.08 2.79 -29.37
CA PRO A 95 10.78 3.16 -29.93
C PRO A 95 9.63 3.07 -28.90
N SER A 96 9.90 2.60 -27.69
CA SER A 96 8.91 2.52 -26.61
C SER A 96 8.68 3.87 -25.90
N ILE A 97 9.59 4.85 -26.04
CA ILE A 97 9.45 6.14 -25.35
C ILE A 97 8.68 7.18 -26.18
N MET A 98 8.63 7.00 -27.51
CA MET A 98 7.82 7.81 -28.41
C MET A 98 6.67 6.96 -28.95
N ARG A 99 5.46 7.21 -28.45
CA ARG A 99 4.24 6.53 -28.89
C ARG A 99 3.71 7.21 -30.15
N ASP A 100 3.52 6.44 -31.23
CA ASP A 100 2.85 6.92 -32.45
C ASP A 100 1.35 6.66 -32.36
N ASP A 101 0.55 7.72 -32.32
CA ASP A 101 -0.92 7.65 -32.20
C ASP A 101 -1.61 7.11 -33.46
N ARG A 102 -0.90 6.99 -34.58
CA ARG A 102 -1.46 6.41 -35.83
C ARG A 102 -1.38 4.89 -35.85
N ALA A 103 -0.52 4.30 -35.02
CA ALA A 103 -0.38 2.85 -34.96
C ALA A 103 -1.44 2.25 -34.02
N PRO A 104 -2.12 1.16 -34.41
CA PRO A 104 -2.98 0.43 -33.50
C PRO A 104 -2.14 -0.12 -32.34
N LEU A 105 -2.72 -0.09 -31.14
CA LEU A 105 -2.10 -0.64 -29.93
C LEU A 105 -1.65 -2.08 -30.18
N PRO A 106 -0.39 -2.45 -29.86
CA PRO A 106 0.04 -3.83 -29.96
C PRO A 106 -0.82 -4.70 -29.04
N PRO A 107 -1.10 -5.96 -29.43
CA PRO A 107 -1.85 -6.87 -28.58
C PRO A 107 -1.16 -7.04 -27.23
N PRO A 108 -1.90 -7.26 -26.13
CA PRO A 108 -1.31 -7.47 -24.82
C PRO A 108 -0.36 -8.67 -24.89
N LYS A 109 0.92 -8.42 -24.63
CA LYS A 109 1.92 -9.49 -24.51
C LYS A 109 1.71 -10.14 -23.15
N SER A 110 1.49 -11.45 -23.12
CA SER A 110 1.59 -12.23 -21.87
C SER A 110 3.03 -12.14 -21.35
N GLU A 111 3.18 -12.17 -20.02
CA GLU A 111 4.46 -12.02 -19.33
C GLU A 111 5.52 -13.05 -19.78
N ASP A 112 5.09 -14.15 -20.41
CA ASP A 112 5.96 -15.24 -20.87
C ASP A 112 6.48 -15.10 -22.31
N GLY A 113 6.18 -14.02 -23.04
CA GLY A 113 6.74 -13.76 -24.37
C GLY A 113 6.36 -14.77 -25.47
N SER A 114 5.43 -15.68 -25.21
CA SER A 114 4.89 -16.61 -26.22
C SER A 114 3.66 -15.99 -26.89
N LYS A 115 3.69 -15.93 -28.23
CA LYS A 115 2.55 -15.51 -29.06
C LYS A 115 1.33 -16.38 -28.70
N ILE A 116 0.21 -15.75 -28.38
CA ILE A 116 -1.09 -16.41 -28.16
C ILE A 116 -1.69 -16.80 -29.52
N ASP A 117 -0.96 -17.62 -30.29
CA ASP A 117 -1.35 -17.96 -31.66
C ASP A 117 -1.51 -19.47 -31.82
N HIS A 118 -2.32 -20.11 -30.98
CA HIS A 118 -3.00 -21.36 -31.33
C HIS A 118 -4.41 -21.40 -30.72
N GLY A 119 -5.36 -20.84 -31.47
CA GLY A 119 -6.80 -20.95 -31.21
C GLY A 119 -7.29 -20.00 -30.12
N GLY A 120 -7.49 -18.73 -30.48
CA GLY A 120 -7.96 -17.67 -29.57
C GLY A 120 -9.34 -17.90 -28.94
N TYR A 121 -10.06 -16.82 -28.62
CA TYR A 121 -11.31 -16.84 -27.86
C TYR A 121 -12.38 -17.83 -28.37
N GLN A 122 -12.44 -18.10 -29.67
CA GLN A 122 -13.36 -19.08 -30.25
C GLN A 122 -13.04 -20.54 -29.86
N ALA A 123 -11.77 -20.93 -29.82
CA ALA A 123 -11.40 -22.28 -29.41
C ALA A 123 -11.60 -22.46 -27.90
N ALA A 124 -11.29 -21.42 -27.12
CA ALA A 124 -11.60 -21.37 -25.69
C ALA A 124 -13.11 -21.48 -25.43
N ALA A 125 -13.94 -20.74 -26.19
CA ALA A 125 -15.40 -20.79 -26.09
C ALA A 125 -15.96 -22.17 -26.48
N LEU A 126 -15.48 -22.78 -27.58
CA LEU A 126 -15.92 -24.13 -27.98
C LEU A 126 -15.48 -25.20 -26.97
N ALA A 127 -14.28 -25.08 -26.38
CA ALA A 127 -13.81 -25.97 -25.33
C ALA A 127 -14.65 -25.83 -24.05
N PHE A 128 -15.01 -24.60 -23.68
CA PHE A 128 -15.92 -24.33 -22.56
C PHE A 128 -17.32 -24.92 -22.82
N GLN A 129 -17.87 -24.71 -24.01
CA GLN A 129 -19.17 -25.25 -24.40
C GLN A 129 -19.19 -26.78 -24.39
N LYS A 130 -18.10 -27.44 -24.82
CA LYS A 130 -17.93 -28.89 -24.71
C LYS A 130 -17.83 -29.37 -23.26
N LYS A 131 -17.11 -28.66 -22.38
CA LYS A 131 -17.01 -29.00 -20.94
C LYS A 131 -18.35 -28.86 -20.23
N VAL A 132 -19.12 -27.82 -20.54
CA VAL A 132 -20.48 -27.63 -20.03
C VAL A 132 -21.39 -28.75 -20.52
N ALA A 133 -21.34 -29.11 -21.81
CA ALA A 133 -22.11 -30.23 -22.36
C ALA A 133 -21.73 -31.60 -21.77
N GLN A 134 -20.48 -31.76 -21.32
CA GLN A 134 -19.99 -32.97 -20.64
C GLN A 134 -20.25 -32.97 -19.12
N GLY A 135 -20.94 -31.96 -18.58
CA GLY A 135 -21.32 -31.90 -17.16
C GLY A 135 -20.18 -31.57 -16.19
N GLN A 136 -19.03 -31.08 -16.68
CA GLN A 136 -17.85 -30.74 -15.86
C GLN A 136 -17.77 -29.25 -15.47
N ALA A 137 -18.89 -28.51 -15.49
CA ALA A 137 -18.93 -27.07 -15.22
C ALA A 137 -18.85 -26.68 -13.73
N GLY A 138 -18.06 -27.40 -12.93
CA GLY A 138 -18.06 -27.21 -11.48
C GLY A 138 -16.82 -27.76 -10.80
N GLN A 139 -15.64 -27.32 -11.22
CA GLN A 139 -14.40 -27.37 -10.41
C GLN A 139 -13.26 -26.64 -11.14
N SER A 140 -13.16 -25.34 -10.91
CA SER A 140 -11.87 -24.65 -10.96
C SER A 140 -11.83 -23.67 -9.79
N SER A 141 -11.48 -24.21 -8.63
CA SER A 141 -11.10 -23.44 -7.45
C SER A 141 -9.77 -22.74 -7.72
N THR A 142 -9.74 -21.41 -7.61
CA THR A 142 -8.88 -20.68 -6.66
C THR A 142 -9.09 -19.16 -6.75
N ASN A 143 -9.49 -18.59 -5.61
CA ASN A 143 -9.31 -17.21 -5.15
C ASN A 143 -9.76 -16.04 -6.03
N THR A 144 -11.05 -15.71 -5.94
CA THR A 144 -11.48 -14.30 -5.95
C THR A 144 -12.29 -14.02 -4.70
N SER A 145 -11.84 -12.99 -3.99
CA SER A 145 -12.51 -12.33 -2.87
C SER A 145 -13.99 -12.12 -3.13
N SER A 146 -14.79 -12.45 -2.11
CA SER A 146 -16.24 -12.32 -2.03
C SER A 146 -16.80 -11.06 -2.68
N VAL A 147 -17.41 -11.24 -3.85
CA VAL A 147 -18.44 -10.33 -4.37
C VAL A 147 -19.77 -11.03 -4.09
N PRO A 148 -20.69 -10.45 -3.32
CA PRO A 148 -22.01 -11.04 -3.12
C PRO A 148 -22.75 -11.11 -4.47
N PRO A 149 -23.67 -12.08 -4.65
CA PRO A 149 -24.43 -12.17 -5.88
C PRO A 149 -25.23 -10.88 -6.07
N LEU A 150 -25.28 -10.41 -7.32
CA LEU A 150 -26.14 -9.34 -7.80
C LEU A 150 -27.56 -9.58 -7.25
N MET A 151 -27.94 -8.84 -6.21
CA MET A 151 -29.33 -8.81 -5.78
C MET A 151 -30.13 -8.25 -6.95
N ASP A 152 -31.19 -8.96 -7.33
CA ASP A 152 -32.24 -8.49 -8.24
C ASP A 152 -32.71 -7.12 -7.72
N PHE A 153 -32.18 -6.05 -8.31
CA PHE A 153 -32.77 -4.72 -8.21
C PHE A 153 -34.10 -4.81 -8.96
N GLN A 154 -35.17 -5.04 -8.21
CA GLN A 154 -36.52 -4.98 -8.74
C GLN A 154 -36.79 -3.52 -9.09
N ASP A 155 -37.13 -3.26 -10.36
CA ASP A 155 -37.43 -1.95 -10.94
C ASP A 155 -38.62 -1.21 -10.25
N GLU A 156 -39.18 -1.74 -9.15
CA GLU A 156 -40.30 -1.17 -8.41
C GLU A 156 -39.89 -0.30 -7.21
N ASP A 157 -38.60 -0.19 -6.86
CA ASP A 157 -38.10 0.64 -5.74
C ASP A 157 -37.62 2.06 -6.16
N LEU A 158 -37.77 2.43 -7.44
CA LEU A 158 -37.45 3.77 -7.96
C LEU A 158 -38.69 4.67 -7.93
N ASP A 159 -39.18 4.94 -6.73
CA ASP A 159 -40.19 5.98 -6.46
C ASP A 159 -39.54 7.37 -6.63
N TRP A 160 -39.85 8.03 -7.74
CA TRP A 160 -39.45 9.40 -8.06
C TRP A 160 -40.70 10.30 -7.95
N ASP A 161 -41.07 10.64 -6.71
CA ASP A 161 -41.92 11.80 -6.41
C ASP A 161 -41.17 13.13 -6.64
#